data_AF-A0A9D5VRD7-F1
#
_entry.id   AF-A0A9D5VRD7-F1
#
_cell.length_a   1.000
_cell.length_b   1.000
_cell.length_c   1.000
_cell.angle_alpha   90.00
_cell.angle_beta   90.00
_cell.angle_gamma   90.00
#
_symmetry.space_group_name_H-M   'P 1'
#
loop_
_entity.id
_entity.type
_entity.pdbx_description
1 polymer ?
#
loop_
_entity_poly.entity_id
_entity_poly.type
_entity_poly.pdbx_seq_one_letter_code
_entity_poly.pdbx_strand_id
1 'polypeptide(L)'
;MKKYTILLNKKTYDKSMLYLEYLVSGRISGKYLQKKLHDKDISKLTLYEFIELLMSTKRPQIFAESSVAGEGSDWNQEELSILGDIGIAAPVKVYDNGKHFKPDVYEHPLNATLLFTPGALLRNGRNNIPADWNEVTRTGNINSEGYYGLYERRLLPLFMYANQIAKQKDTRAFITIPGLGCGQFAGKFMRQLGSELKKVLINFLNKHGSDFSNIDAVYYDPYQECDNERYEINAISFLVRPLAKGNENKPQLCHPKTYEEKGDCFANCE
;
A
#
# COMPACT_ATOMS: atom_id res chain seq x y z
N MET A 1 -6.62 -12.04 20.42
CA MET A 1 -6.46 -12.47 19.00
C MET A 1 -5.96 -11.30 18.19
N LYS A 2 -4.93 -11.49 17.34
CA LYS A 2 -4.44 -10.45 16.42
C LYS A 2 -5.61 -10.04 15.50
N LYS A 3 -5.96 -8.76 15.46
CA LYS A 3 -7.09 -8.21 14.68
C LYS A 3 -6.70 -7.79 13.25
N TYR A 4 -5.56 -8.27 12.75
CA TYR A 4 -5.03 -7.90 11.44
C TYR A 4 -4.26 -9.06 10.81
N THR A 5 -4.14 -9.03 9.48
CA THR A 5 -3.44 -10.01 8.65
C THR A 5 -2.26 -9.33 7.96
N ILE A 6 -1.08 -9.94 8.06
CA ILE A 6 0.12 -9.49 7.32
C ILE A 6 0.10 -10.15 5.94
N LEU A 7 0.30 -9.35 4.90
CA LEU A 7 0.20 -9.77 3.51
C LEU A 7 1.49 -9.41 2.77
N LEU A 8 2.01 -10.35 1.99
CA LEU A 8 3.30 -10.21 1.33
C LEU A 8 3.30 -10.93 -0.02
N ASN A 9 3.94 -10.30 -1.00
CA ASN A 9 4.12 -10.89 -2.32
C ASN A 9 5.25 -11.93 -2.30
N LYS A 10 5.19 -12.92 -3.20
CA LYS A 10 6.23 -13.94 -3.35
C LYS A 10 7.64 -13.33 -3.51
N LYS A 11 7.81 -12.26 -4.30
CA LYS A 11 9.11 -11.59 -4.45
C LYS A 11 9.64 -11.04 -3.12
N THR A 12 8.77 -10.54 -2.25
CA THR A 12 9.14 -10.05 -0.92
C THR A 12 9.46 -11.19 0.03
N TYR A 13 8.74 -12.31 -0.07
CA TYR A 13 9.07 -13.54 0.66
C TYR A 13 10.48 -14.04 0.29
N ASP A 14 10.76 -14.15 -1.01
CA ASP A 14 12.06 -14.59 -1.52
C ASP A 14 13.18 -13.61 -1.13
N LYS A 15 12.92 -12.29 -1.20
CA LYS A 15 13.84 -11.23 -0.71
C LYS A 15 14.15 -11.38 0.78
N SER A 16 13.14 -11.71 1.59
CA SER A 16 13.29 -11.90 3.04
C SER A 16 14.10 -13.15 3.36
N MET A 17 13.88 -14.23 2.60
CA MET A 17 14.65 -15.47 2.71
C MET A 17 16.14 -15.23 2.43
N LEU A 18 16.44 -14.59 1.30
CA LEU A 18 17.80 -14.27 0.90
C LEU A 18 18.49 -13.36 1.92
N TYR A 19 17.77 -12.38 2.46
CA TYR A 19 18.33 -11.51 3.49
C TYR A 19 18.63 -12.27 4.80
N LEU A 20 17.77 -13.19 5.21
CA LEU A 20 18.03 -14.08 6.35
C LEU A 20 19.29 -14.94 6.11
N GLU A 21 19.47 -15.52 4.93
CA GLU A 21 20.69 -16.27 4.55
C GLU A 21 21.96 -15.41 4.66
N TYR A 22 21.89 -14.14 4.24
CA TYR A 22 23.00 -13.22 4.39
C TYR A 22 23.31 -12.91 5.87
N LEU A 23 22.29 -12.75 6.71
CA LEU A 23 22.48 -12.54 8.15
C LEU A 23 23.13 -13.76 8.82
N VAL A 24 22.70 -14.98 8.45
CA VAL A 24 23.34 -16.23 8.91
C VAL A 24 24.81 -16.30 8.47
N SER A 25 25.12 -15.78 7.29
CA SER A 25 26.49 -15.71 6.74
C SER A 25 27.33 -14.56 7.32
N GLY A 26 26.83 -13.83 8.33
CA GLY A 26 27.57 -12.78 9.02
C GLY A 26 27.35 -11.35 8.50
N ARG A 27 26.38 -11.12 7.61
CA ARG A 27 25.99 -9.76 7.23
C ARG A 27 25.46 -8.99 8.46
N ILE A 28 25.84 -7.72 8.56
CA ILE A 28 25.39 -6.83 9.63
C ILE A 28 23.99 -6.31 9.30
N SER A 29 23.05 -6.49 10.23
CA SER A 29 21.71 -5.89 10.17
C SER A 29 21.73 -4.41 10.59
N GLY A 30 20.67 -3.68 10.26
CA GLY A 30 20.42 -2.37 10.82
C GLY A 30 20.22 -2.45 12.34
N LYS A 31 20.59 -1.38 13.04
CA LYS A 31 20.63 -1.30 14.51
C LYS A 31 19.34 -1.74 15.19
N TYR A 32 18.17 -1.48 14.58
CA TYR A 32 16.90 -1.88 15.19
C TYR A 32 16.65 -3.37 15.09
N LEU A 33 16.95 -4.00 13.95
CA LEU A 33 16.86 -5.45 13.80
C LEU A 33 17.93 -6.15 14.63
N GLN A 34 19.16 -5.63 14.64
CA GLN A 34 20.26 -6.16 15.45
C GLN A 34 19.87 -6.29 16.93
N LYS A 35 19.20 -5.28 17.50
CA LYS A 35 18.67 -5.33 18.87
C LYS A 35 17.65 -6.44 19.10
N LYS A 36 16.82 -6.76 18.10
CA LYS A 36 15.84 -7.86 18.18
C LYS A 36 16.49 -9.24 18.06
N LEU A 37 17.68 -9.31 17.45
CA LEU A 37 18.43 -10.53 17.20
C LEU A 37 19.50 -10.85 18.26
N HIS A 38 19.83 -9.91 19.16
CA HIS A 38 20.97 -10.02 20.10
C HIS A 38 21.09 -11.37 20.84
N ASP A 39 19.97 -11.91 21.34
CA ASP A 39 19.94 -13.18 22.10
C ASP A 39 19.35 -14.34 21.30
N LYS A 40 19.32 -14.23 19.97
CA LYS A 40 18.71 -15.24 19.08
C LYS A 40 19.77 -15.94 18.26
N ASP A 41 19.65 -17.26 18.18
CA ASP A 41 20.36 -18.05 17.20
C ASP A 41 19.71 -17.85 15.82
N ILE A 42 20.26 -16.94 15.03
CA ILE A 42 19.73 -16.56 13.71
C ILE A 42 19.60 -17.78 12.79
N SER A 43 20.51 -18.77 12.92
CA SER A 43 20.52 -19.98 12.09
C SER A 43 19.31 -20.90 12.32
N LYS A 44 18.60 -20.71 13.44
CA LYS A 44 17.40 -21.48 13.81
C LYS A 44 16.10 -20.74 13.55
N LEU A 45 16.15 -19.48 13.10
CA LEU A 45 14.93 -18.73 12.82
C LEU A 45 14.25 -19.26 11.56
N THR A 46 12.96 -19.56 11.68
CA THR A 46 12.12 -19.69 10.49
C THR A 46 11.95 -18.35 9.80
N LEU A 47 11.61 -18.37 8.51
CA LEU A 47 11.35 -17.14 7.77
C LEU A 47 10.17 -16.34 8.34
N TYR A 48 9.15 -17.01 8.87
CA TYR A 48 8.03 -16.35 9.51
C TYR A 48 8.46 -15.60 10.78
N GLU A 49 9.23 -16.25 11.65
CA GLU A 49 9.77 -15.59 12.86
C GLU A 49 10.69 -14.43 12.49
N PHE A 50 11.51 -14.60 11.45
CA PHE A 50 12.36 -13.52 10.94
C PHE A 50 11.54 -12.30 10.48
N ILE A 51 10.52 -12.51 9.64
CA ILE A 51 9.64 -11.44 9.17
C ILE A 51 8.90 -10.79 10.34
N GLU A 52 8.42 -11.56 11.31
CA GLU A 52 7.78 -11.01 12.53
C GLU A 52 8.76 -10.15 13.34
N LEU A 53 10.01 -10.59 13.51
CA LEU A 53 11.04 -9.83 14.20
C LEU A 53 11.37 -8.53 13.47
N LEU A 54 11.56 -8.59 12.15
CA LEU A 54 11.78 -7.42 11.31
C LEU A 54 10.59 -6.47 11.38
N MET A 55 9.35 -6.95 11.28
CA MET A 55 8.15 -6.12 11.45
C MET A 55 8.08 -5.47 12.84
N SER A 56 8.50 -6.18 13.89
CA SER A 56 8.51 -5.67 15.27
C SER A 56 9.53 -4.55 15.52
N THR A 57 10.39 -4.25 14.55
CA THR A 57 11.29 -3.09 14.60
C THR A 57 10.57 -1.78 14.28
N LYS A 58 9.43 -1.83 13.56
CA LYS A 58 8.60 -0.66 13.27
C LYS A 58 8.17 0.02 14.57
N ARG A 59 8.21 1.35 14.57
CA ARG A 59 7.78 2.17 15.71
C ARG A 59 6.30 2.57 15.52
N PRO A 60 5.53 2.75 16.61
CA PRO A 60 4.15 3.20 16.52
C PRO A 60 3.96 4.50 15.72
N GLN A 61 4.93 5.42 15.83
CA GLN A 61 4.98 6.66 15.04
C GLN A 61 6.40 6.88 14.53
N ILE A 62 6.52 7.19 13.24
CA ILE A 62 7.76 7.63 12.60
C ILE A 62 7.43 8.48 11.37
N PHE A 63 8.22 9.53 11.15
CA PHE A 63 8.21 10.30 9.90
C PHE A 63 9.23 9.66 8.94
N ALA A 64 8.77 8.73 8.11
CA ALA A 64 9.66 7.92 7.26
C ALA A 64 10.49 8.78 6.29
N GLU A 65 9.94 9.91 5.85
CA GLU A 65 10.54 10.84 4.90
C GLU A 65 11.63 11.74 5.48
N SER A 66 11.76 11.81 6.80
CA SER A 66 12.67 12.76 7.46
C SER A 66 13.49 12.17 8.60
N SER A 67 12.96 11.15 9.29
CA SER A 67 13.59 10.58 10.48
C SER A 67 14.41 9.31 10.21
N VAL A 68 14.17 8.64 9.08
CA VAL A 68 14.87 7.40 8.71
C VAL A 68 16.21 7.74 8.04
N ALA A 69 17.30 7.11 8.47
CA ALA A 69 18.61 7.20 7.81
C ALA A 69 18.74 6.18 6.68
N GLY A 70 18.37 4.92 6.90
CA GLY A 70 18.41 3.88 5.86
C GLY A 70 19.80 3.36 5.52
N GLU A 71 20.81 3.70 6.33
CA GLU A 71 22.22 3.29 6.16
C GLU A 71 22.67 2.25 7.19
N GLY A 72 21.75 1.77 8.04
CA GLY A 72 22.00 0.79 9.10
C GLY A 72 22.04 1.37 10.52
N SER A 73 22.14 2.70 10.69
CA SER A 73 22.05 3.33 12.01
C SER A 73 20.65 3.19 12.65
N ASP A 74 19.63 2.98 11.82
CA ASP A 74 18.29 2.50 12.17
C ASP A 74 17.96 1.17 11.46
N TRP A 75 17.57 1.27 10.19
CA TRP A 75 17.43 0.18 9.24
C TRP A 75 18.43 0.37 8.10
N ASN A 76 18.80 -0.71 7.43
CA ASN A 76 19.51 -0.61 6.15
C ASN A 76 18.51 -0.65 4.96
N GLN A 77 19.02 -0.44 3.74
CA GLN A 77 18.18 -0.40 2.53
C GLN A 77 17.45 -1.72 2.23
N GLU A 78 18.05 -2.88 2.53
CA GLU A 78 17.42 -4.18 2.28
C GLU A 78 16.26 -4.42 3.24
N GLU A 79 16.44 -4.09 4.52
CA GLU A 79 15.39 -4.11 5.53
C GLU A 79 14.24 -3.16 5.18
N LEU A 80 14.56 -1.93 4.76
CA LEU A 80 13.54 -0.96 4.32
C LEU A 80 12.79 -1.44 3.07
N SER A 81 13.51 -2.06 2.13
CA SER A 81 12.90 -2.63 0.92
C SER A 81 11.93 -3.78 1.24
N ILE A 82 12.26 -4.64 2.22
CA ILE A 82 11.34 -5.68 2.70
C ILE A 82 10.15 -5.04 3.44
N LEU A 83 10.43 -4.14 4.40
CA LEU A 83 9.42 -3.52 5.25
C LEU A 83 8.43 -2.66 4.46
N GLY A 84 8.87 -2.03 3.38
CA GLY A 84 8.06 -1.21 2.47
C GLY A 84 7.12 -2.04 1.60
N ASP A 85 7.41 -3.33 1.42
CA ASP A 85 6.61 -4.22 0.58
C ASP A 85 5.48 -4.96 1.34
N ILE A 86 5.46 -4.86 2.67
CA ILE A 86 4.50 -5.60 3.51
C ILE A 86 3.19 -4.83 3.63
N GLY A 87 2.11 -5.44 3.16
CA GLY A 87 0.74 -4.96 3.35
C GLY A 87 0.11 -5.48 4.65
N ILE A 88 -0.89 -4.77 5.17
CA ILE A 88 -1.67 -5.19 6.33
C ILE A 88 -3.16 -5.01 6.02
N ALA A 89 -3.95 -6.06 6.24
CA ALA A 89 -5.41 -5.97 6.21
C ALA A 89 -5.96 -5.99 7.63
N ALA A 90 -6.84 -5.04 7.96
CA ALA A 90 -7.46 -4.94 9.27
C ALA A 90 -8.98 -4.69 9.13
N PRO A 91 -9.84 -5.60 9.62
CA PRO A 91 -11.26 -5.31 9.78
C PRO A 91 -11.45 -4.18 10.80
N VAL A 92 -12.26 -3.18 10.45
CA VAL A 92 -12.50 -1.99 11.28
C VAL A 92 -13.98 -1.61 11.35
N LYS A 93 -14.30 -0.77 12.34
CA LYS A 93 -15.49 0.06 12.36
C LYS A 93 -15.11 1.48 11.94
N VAL A 94 -15.75 1.98 10.90
CA VAL A 94 -15.56 3.34 10.36
C VAL A 94 -16.60 4.25 11.00
N TYR A 95 -16.15 5.28 11.72
CA TYR A 95 -17.01 6.19 12.47
C TYR A 95 -17.31 7.50 11.73
N ASP A 96 -16.52 7.84 10.72
CA ASP A 96 -16.72 9.02 9.89
C ASP A 96 -16.25 8.75 8.44
N ASN A 97 -16.54 9.69 7.54
CA ASN A 97 -16.25 9.53 6.12
C ASN A 97 -14.78 9.74 5.70
N GLY A 98 -13.87 9.96 6.66
CA GLY A 98 -12.44 10.07 6.40
C GLY A 98 -11.97 11.40 5.81
N LYS A 99 -12.79 12.45 5.81
CA LYS A 99 -12.35 13.79 5.39
C LYS A 99 -11.31 14.35 6.36
N HIS A 100 -10.27 15.00 5.82
CA HIS A 100 -9.20 15.59 6.64
C HIS A 100 -9.67 16.75 7.52
N PHE A 101 -10.71 17.47 7.09
CA PHE A 101 -11.28 18.60 7.83
C PHE A 101 -12.79 18.45 7.89
N LYS A 102 -13.34 18.65 9.10
CA LYS A 102 -14.79 18.58 9.39
C LYS A 102 -15.44 17.31 8.80
N PRO A 103 -15.04 16.10 9.25
CA PRO A 103 -15.60 14.87 8.74
C PRO A 103 -17.07 14.72 9.14
N ASP A 104 -17.83 14.05 8.28
CA ASP A 104 -19.23 13.73 8.56
C ASP A 104 -19.24 12.42 9.38
N VAL A 105 -19.67 12.51 10.63
CA VAL A 105 -19.71 11.39 11.58
C VAL A 105 -20.95 10.54 11.31
N TYR A 106 -20.78 9.23 11.25
CA TYR A 106 -21.87 8.28 11.07
C TYR A 106 -22.59 8.01 12.38
N GLU A 107 -23.93 8.14 12.37
CA GLU A 107 -24.78 7.70 13.48
C GLU A 107 -24.61 6.19 13.75
N HIS A 108 -24.42 5.41 12.69
CA HIS A 108 -24.15 3.97 12.75
C HIS A 108 -22.83 3.65 12.05
N PRO A 109 -21.78 3.24 12.79
CA PRO A 109 -20.46 2.96 12.21
C PRO A 109 -20.49 1.83 11.17
N LEU A 110 -19.84 2.07 10.03
CA LEU A 110 -19.77 1.11 8.93
C LEU A 110 -18.76 0.00 9.26
N ASN A 111 -19.05 -1.23 8.83
CA ASN A 111 -18.03 -2.28 8.79
C ASN A 111 -17.19 -2.08 7.52
N ALA A 112 -15.88 -2.11 7.65
CA ALA A 112 -14.98 -2.07 6.49
C ALA A 112 -13.71 -2.86 6.77
N THR A 113 -12.86 -2.99 5.75
CA THR A 113 -11.47 -3.45 5.92
C THR A 113 -10.54 -2.35 5.46
N LEU A 114 -9.62 -1.92 6.32
CA LEU A 114 -8.50 -1.07 5.89
C LEU A 114 -7.36 -1.94 5.38
N LEU A 115 -6.92 -1.64 4.15
CA LEU A 115 -5.78 -2.26 3.49
C LEU A 115 -4.62 -1.27 3.51
N PHE A 116 -3.74 -1.41 4.50
CA PHE A 116 -2.56 -0.56 4.64
C PHE A 116 -1.45 -1.04 3.70
N THR A 117 -0.96 -0.14 2.85
CA THR A 117 0.24 -0.34 2.04
C THR A 117 1.15 0.88 2.10
N PRO A 118 2.47 0.71 2.23
CA PRO A 118 3.41 1.81 2.06
C PRO A 118 3.42 2.31 0.61
N GLY A 119 3.22 3.61 0.40
CA GLY A 119 3.51 4.25 -0.89
C GLY A 119 5.02 4.32 -1.16
N ALA A 120 5.40 4.65 -2.39
CA ALA A 120 6.81 4.85 -2.74
C ALA A 120 7.45 5.95 -1.88
N LEU A 121 8.54 5.65 -1.19
CA LEU A 121 9.30 6.60 -0.36
C LEU A 121 10.48 7.16 -1.15
N LEU A 122 10.28 8.35 -1.73
CA LEU A 122 11.21 9.06 -2.62
C LEU A 122 11.78 10.34 -2.01
N ARG A 123 11.64 10.49 -0.69
CA ARG A 123 12.22 11.57 0.10
C ARG A 123 12.95 11.01 1.31
N ASN A 124 14.10 11.61 1.59
CA ASN A 124 14.85 11.41 2.81
C ASN A 124 15.40 12.76 3.30
N GLY A 125 14.94 13.22 4.45
CA GLY A 125 15.33 14.50 5.04
C GLY A 125 16.72 14.52 5.67
N ARG A 126 17.46 13.40 5.64
CA ARG A 126 18.82 13.25 6.19
C ARG A 126 19.88 13.22 5.10
N ASN A 127 19.53 13.55 3.85
CA ASN A 127 20.38 13.50 2.66
C ASN A 127 20.90 12.10 2.28
N ASN A 128 20.25 11.05 2.79
CA ASN A 128 20.53 9.68 2.38
C ASN A 128 19.65 9.28 1.19
N ILE A 129 19.98 8.16 0.54
CA ILE A 129 19.17 7.62 -0.57
C ILE A 129 17.80 7.16 0.00
N PRO A 130 16.67 7.68 -0.52
CA PRO A 130 15.34 7.19 -0.12
C PRO A 130 15.15 5.71 -0.46
N ALA A 131 14.38 4.99 0.37
CA ALA A 131 14.26 3.53 0.32
C ALA A 131 13.91 2.97 -1.06
N ASP A 132 13.03 3.66 -1.80
CA ASP A 132 12.52 3.17 -3.08
C ASP A 132 13.23 3.81 -4.29
N TRP A 133 14.17 4.73 -4.06
CA TRP A 133 14.75 5.58 -5.11
C TRP A 133 15.42 4.80 -6.23
N ASN A 134 16.28 3.84 -5.89
CA ASN A 134 17.04 3.08 -6.88
C ASN A 134 16.16 2.11 -7.69
N GLU A 135 15.04 1.68 -7.13
CA GLU A 135 14.07 0.81 -7.81
C GLU A 135 13.24 1.62 -8.81
N VAL A 136 12.76 2.80 -8.42
CA VAL A 136 11.77 3.53 -9.21
C VAL A 136 12.31 4.75 -9.94
N THR A 137 13.62 5.00 -9.93
CA THR A 137 14.23 6.10 -10.68
C THR A 137 15.37 5.66 -11.58
N ARG A 138 15.52 6.35 -12.70
CA ARG A 138 16.67 6.28 -13.61
C ARG A 138 17.01 7.70 -14.04
N THR A 139 18.30 8.04 -14.03
CA THR A 139 18.81 9.39 -14.36
C THR A 139 18.04 10.53 -13.68
N GLY A 140 17.53 10.29 -12.47
CA GLY A 140 16.77 11.26 -11.68
C GLY A 140 15.31 11.43 -12.06
N ASN A 141 14.78 10.69 -13.03
CA ASN A 141 13.36 10.66 -13.41
C ASN A 141 12.70 9.37 -12.92
N ILE A 142 11.36 9.37 -12.82
CA ILE A 142 10.61 8.16 -12.54
C ILE A 142 10.83 7.15 -13.66
N ASN A 143 11.24 5.95 -13.29
CA ASN A 143 11.27 4.79 -14.16
C ASN A 143 9.93 4.07 -14.06
N SER A 144 9.11 4.15 -15.11
CA SER A 144 7.75 3.60 -15.09
C SER A 144 7.70 2.09 -14.85
N GLU A 145 8.68 1.32 -15.33
CA GLU A 145 8.73 -0.13 -15.12
C GLU A 145 9.01 -0.49 -13.65
N GLY A 146 10.00 0.16 -13.04
CA GLY A 146 10.35 0.00 -11.64
C GLY A 146 9.23 0.49 -10.72
N TYR A 147 8.60 1.63 -11.05
CA TYR A 147 7.45 2.14 -10.32
C TYR A 147 6.25 1.18 -10.39
N TYR A 148 5.99 0.61 -11.56
CA TYR A 148 4.99 -0.46 -11.71
C TYR A 148 5.36 -1.71 -10.91
N GLY A 149 6.60 -2.20 -11.01
CA GLY A 149 7.05 -3.39 -10.30
C GLY A 149 7.00 -3.24 -8.77
N LEU A 150 7.24 -2.02 -8.26
CA LEU A 150 7.07 -1.68 -6.85
C LEU A 150 5.61 -1.82 -6.42
N TYR A 151 4.70 -1.12 -7.10
CA TYR A 151 3.28 -1.11 -6.71
C TYR A 151 2.57 -2.43 -7.02
N GLU A 152 2.91 -3.14 -8.10
CA GLU A 152 2.41 -4.48 -8.34
C GLU A 152 2.71 -5.38 -7.15
N ARG A 153 3.95 -5.35 -6.65
CA ARG A 153 4.39 -6.14 -5.51
C ARG A 153 3.65 -5.78 -4.22
N ARG A 154 3.31 -4.50 -4.03
CA ARG A 154 2.64 -3.99 -2.83
C ARG A 154 1.12 -4.15 -2.86
N LEU A 155 0.50 -4.01 -4.03
CA LEU A 155 -0.96 -4.02 -4.19
C LEU A 155 -1.51 -5.43 -4.42
N LEU A 156 -0.80 -6.30 -5.13
CA LEU A 156 -1.32 -7.63 -5.49
C LEU A 156 -1.81 -8.44 -4.29
N PRO A 157 -1.05 -8.57 -3.18
CA PRO A 157 -1.52 -9.33 -2.02
C PRO A 157 -2.79 -8.74 -1.39
N LEU A 158 -2.96 -7.43 -1.44
CA LEU A 158 -4.11 -6.72 -0.87
C LEU A 158 -5.38 -6.92 -1.73
N PHE A 159 -5.24 -6.85 -3.05
CA PHE A 159 -6.33 -7.13 -3.98
C PHE A 159 -6.77 -8.58 -3.92
N MET A 160 -5.82 -9.53 -3.87
CA MET A 160 -6.14 -10.95 -3.68
C MET A 160 -6.88 -11.19 -2.37
N TYR A 161 -6.45 -10.54 -1.27
CA TYR A 161 -7.13 -10.63 0.01
C TYR A 161 -8.56 -10.06 -0.06
N ALA A 162 -8.74 -8.86 -0.61
CA ALA A 162 -10.06 -8.24 -0.75
C ALA A 162 -11.02 -9.11 -1.57
N ASN A 163 -10.55 -9.62 -2.71
CA ASN A 163 -11.26 -10.56 -3.56
C ASN A 163 -11.68 -11.82 -2.80
N GLN A 164 -10.77 -12.42 -2.03
CA GLN A 164 -11.05 -13.62 -1.25
C GLN A 164 -12.06 -13.37 -0.12
N ILE A 165 -11.94 -12.26 0.60
CA ILE A 165 -12.88 -11.91 1.68
C ILE A 165 -14.28 -11.63 1.14
N ALA A 166 -14.38 -10.87 0.04
CA ALA A 166 -15.67 -10.63 -0.62
C ALA A 166 -16.32 -11.95 -1.07
N LYS A 167 -15.53 -12.85 -1.67
CA LYS A 167 -16.00 -14.20 -2.04
C LYS A 167 -16.51 -14.99 -0.84
N GLN A 168 -15.79 -14.96 0.29
CA GLN A 168 -16.19 -15.69 1.51
C GLN A 168 -17.50 -15.17 2.13
N LYS A 169 -17.82 -13.90 1.89
CA LYS A 169 -19.03 -13.25 2.39
C LYS A 169 -20.21 -13.28 1.41
N ASP A 170 -20.02 -13.84 0.21
CA ASP A 170 -20.98 -13.75 -0.89
C ASP A 170 -21.30 -12.30 -1.30
N THR A 171 -20.32 -11.41 -1.16
CA THR A 171 -20.39 -9.99 -1.54
C THR A 171 -19.37 -9.67 -2.63
N ARG A 172 -19.34 -8.40 -3.01
CA ARG A 172 -18.40 -7.81 -3.97
C ARG A 172 -17.53 -6.78 -3.25
N ALA A 173 -16.27 -6.63 -3.63
CA ALA A 173 -15.40 -5.61 -3.05
C ALA A 173 -15.51 -4.30 -3.85
N PHE A 174 -15.65 -3.19 -3.13
CA PHE A 174 -15.47 -1.84 -3.65
C PHE A 174 -14.23 -1.22 -3.00
N ILE A 175 -13.16 -1.02 -3.77
CA ILE A 175 -11.86 -0.61 -3.21
C ILE A 175 -11.62 0.88 -3.48
N THR A 176 -11.56 1.69 -2.42
CA THR A 176 -11.11 3.09 -2.51
C THR A 176 -9.60 3.20 -2.32
N ILE A 177 -8.92 3.92 -3.21
CA ILE A 177 -7.48 4.13 -3.19
C ILE A 177 -7.20 5.65 -3.19
N PRO A 178 -6.50 6.19 -2.18
CA PRO A 178 -6.06 7.59 -2.22
C PRO A 178 -4.79 7.75 -3.07
N GLY A 179 -4.28 8.97 -3.21
CA GLY A 179 -2.94 9.22 -3.74
C GLY A 179 -1.82 8.61 -2.87
N LEU A 180 -1.46 7.34 -3.11
CA LEU A 180 -0.44 6.63 -2.35
C LEU A 180 0.96 7.17 -2.67
N GLY A 181 1.70 7.58 -1.65
CA GLY A 181 3.06 8.12 -1.80
C GLY A 181 3.14 9.50 -2.47
N CYS A 182 2.02 10.10 -2.87
CA CYS A 182 1.98 11.35 -3.65
C CYS A 182 2.23 12.63 -2.82
N GLY A 183 2.08 12.55 -1.49
CA GLY A 183 2.32 13.65 -0.57
C GLY A 183 3.81 13.89 -0.28
N GLN A 184 4.16 14.05 1.00
CA GLN A 184 5.56 14.33 1.41
C GLN A 184 6.55 13.23 0.98
N PHE A 185 6.09 11.99 0.83
CA PHE A 185 6.91 10.86 0.40
C PHE A 185 7.41 11.00 -1.04
N ALA A 186 6.74 11.77 -1.89
CA ALA A 186 7.13 11.97 -3.28
C ALA A 186 8.42 12.78 -3.44
N GLY A 187 8.81 13.55 -2.43
CA GLY A 187 9.98 14.42 -2.49
C GLY A 187 9.92 15.37 -3.69
N LYS A 188 10.92 15.32 -4.56
CA LYS A 188 10.95 16.16 -5.77
C LYS A 188 9.88 15.82 -6.82
N PHE A 189 9.19 14.69 -6.68
CA PHE A 189 8.16 14.21 -7.61
C PHE A 189 6.73 14.55 -7.16
N MET A 190 6.56 15.41 -6.15
CA MET A 190 5.24 15.90 -5.74
C MET A 190 4.45 16.43 -6.94
N ARG A 191 3.14 16.14 -6.97
CA ARG A 191 2.20 16.49 -8.07
C ARG A 191 2.42 15.76 -9.40
N GLN A 192 3.24 14.71 -9.40
CA GLN A 192 3.44 13.84 -10.57
C GLN A 192 3.01 12.39 -10.29
N LEU A 193 3.21 11.93 -9.05
CA LEU A 193 3.02 10.53 -8.70
C LEU A 193 1.57 10.06 -8.74
N GLY A 194 0.59 10.95 -8.60
CA GLY A 194 -0.82 10.59 -8.74
C GLY A 194 -1.14 10.14 -10.17
N SER A 195 -0.57 10.83 -11.16
CA SER A 195 -0.68 10.46 -12.57
C SER A 195 0.08 9.18 -12.92
N GLU A 196 1.27 8.98 -12.33
CA GLU A 196 2.02 7.73 -12.50
C GLU A 196 1.30 6.53 -11.84
N LEU A 197 0.72 6.72 -10.65
CA LEU A 197 -0.04 5.68 -9.98
C LEU A 197 -1.33 5.32 -10.74
N LYS A 198 -1.99 6.28 -11.42
CA LYS A 198 -3.10 5.97 -12.35
C LYS A 198 -2.64 4.97 -13.42
N LYS A 199 -1.50 5.22 -14.08
CA LYS A 199 -0.96 4.32 -15.12
C LYS A 199 -0.66 2.93 -14.55
N VAL A 200 -0.09 2.88 -13.34
CA VAL A 200 0.14 1.63 -12.61
C VAL A 200 -1.15 0.88 -12.37
N LEU A 201 -2.20 1.53 -11.87
CA LEU A 201 -3.48 0.89 -11.58
C LEU A 201 -4.15 0.35 -12.85
N ILE A 202 -4.12 1.11 -13.95
CA ILE A 202 -4.62 0.64 -15.25
C ILE A 202 -3.85 -0.62 -15.70
N ASN A 203 -2.51 -0.60 -15.68
CA ASN A 203 -1.72 -1.76 -16.08
C ASN A 203 -1.92 -2.96 -15.14
N PHE A 204 -2.03 -2.69 -13.83
CA PHE A 204 -2.27 -3.70 -12.81
C PHE A 204 -3.62 -4.40 -13.01
N LEU A 205 -4.70 -3.64 -13.24
CA LEU A 205 -6.03 -4.21 -13.49
C LEU A 205 -6.12 -4.90 -14.85
N ASN A 206 -5.40 -4.43 -15.87
CA ASN A 206 -5.32 -5.16 -17.14
C ASN A 206 -4.63 -6.51 -16.97
N LYS A 207 -3.55 -6.56 -16.17
CA LYS A 207 -2.76 -7.78 -15.96
C LYS A 207 -3.43 -8.80 -15.04
N HIS A 208 -4.02 -8.35 -13.94
CA HIS A 208 -4.52 -9.23 -12.86
C HIS A 208 -6.05 -9.19 -12.69
N GLY A 209 -6.76 -8.28 -13.37
CA GLY A 209 -8.19 -8.07 -13.16
C GLY A 209 -9.05 -9.30 -13.41
N SER A 210 -8.65 -10.18 -14.33
CA SER A 210 -9.35 -11.46 -14.57
C SER A 210 -9.31 -12.41 -13.37
N ASP A 211 -8.32 -12.27 -12.49
CA ASP A 211 -8.17 -13.08 -11.27
C ASP A 211 -9.01 -12.50 -10.10
N PHE A 212 -9.55 -11.29 -10.27
CA PHE A 212 -10.32 -10.57 -9.26
C PHE A 212 -11.82 -10.72 -9.46
N SER A 213 -12.27 -11.97 -9.52
CA SER A 213 -13.66 -12.34 -9.80
C SER A 213 -14.70 -11.73 -8.86
N ASN A 214 -14.30 -11.23 -7.69
CA ASN A 214 -15.15 -10.69 -6.62
C ASN A 214 -14.87 -9.21 -6.31
N ILE A 215 -14.21 -8.48 -7.21
CA ILE A 215 -14.05 -7.02 -7.13
C ILE A 215 -14.92 -6.39 -8.21
N ASP A 216 -15.79 -5.45 -7.84
CA ASP A 216 -16.65 -4.75 -8.81
C ASP A 216 -16.07 -3.41 -9.22
N ALA A 217 -15.45 -2.71 -8.29
CA ALA A 217 -14.95 -1.37 -8.58
C ALA A 217 -13.70 -1.02 -7.79
N VAL A 218 -12.90 -0.15 -8.41
CA VAL A 218 -11.76 0.53 -7.81
C VAL A 218 -11.95 2.02 -8.00
N TYR A 219 -12.09 2.75 -6.89
CA TYR A 219 -12.25 4.19 -6.86
C TYR A 219 -10.94 4.86 -6.47
N TYR A 220 -10.29 5.52 -7.41
CA TYR A 220 -9.01 6.19 -7.20
C TYR A 220 -9.16 7.71 -7.08
N ASP A 221 -8.75 8.24 -5.94
CA ASP A 221 -8.78 9.67 -5.61
C ASP A 221 -7.35 10.20 -5.35
N PRO A 222 -6.70 10.76 -6.38
CA PRO A 222 -5.42 11.45 -6.25
C PRO A 222 -5.54 12.91 -5.78
N TYR A 223 -6.67 13.29 -5.17
CA TYR A 223 -7.01 14.64 -4.69
C TYR A 223 -7.10 15.70 -5.79
N GLN A 224 -5.97 16.14 -6.35
CA GLN A 224 -5.89 17.21 -7.37
C GLN A 224 -5.34 16.74 -8.71
N GLU A 225 -4.51 15.69 -8.73
CA GLU A 225 -3.90 15.17 -9.96
C GLU A 225 -4.93 14.39 -10.81
N CYS A 226 -4.66 14.15 -12.10
CA CYS A 226 -5.58 13.47 -13.05
C CYS A 226 -6.92 14.19 -13.29
N ASP A 227 -7.70 13.73 -14.27
CA ASP A 227 -9.08 14.18 -14.54
C ASP A 227 -10.10 13.11 -14.12
N ASN A 228 -11.38 13.47 -14.15
CA ASN A 228 -12.45 12.48 -13.99
C ASN A 228 -12.47 11.55 -15.20
N GLU A 229 -12.07 10.30 -15.00
CA GLU A 229 -11.94 9.28 -16.05
C GLU A 229 -12.54 7.96 -15.58
N ARG A 230 -13.13 7.17 -16.48
CA ARG A 230 -13.69 5.87 -16.16
C ARG A 230 -13.21 4.83 -17.16
N TYR A 231 -12.85 3.67 -16.66
CA TYR A 231 -12.37 2.54 -17.43
C TYR A 231 -13.10 1.28 -16.98
N GLU A 232 -13.53 0.46 -17.93
CA GLU A 232 -14.03 -0.89 -17.63
C GLU A 232 -12.94 -1.88 -18.01
N ILE A 233 -12.38 -2.58 -17.02
CA ILE A 233 -11.22 -3.46 -17.20
C ILE A 233 -11.53 -4.80 -16.55
N ASN A 234 -11.60 -5.88 -17.32
CA ASN A 234 -11.87 -7.23 -16.80
C ASN A 234 -13.12 -7.29 -15.89
N ALA A 235 -14.21 -6.62 -16.30
CA ALA A 235 -15.46 -6.48 -15.53
C ALA A 235 -15.34 -5.69 -14.21
N ILE A 236 -14.23 -4.96 -14.01
CA ILE A 236 -14.03 -4.04 -12.90
C ILE A 236 -14.19 -2.61 -13.40
N SER A 237 -15.04 -1.83 -12.75
CA SER A 237 -15.16 -0.39 -13.00
C SER A 237 -14.04 0.35 -12.26
N PHE A 238 -13.08 0.87 -13.01
CA PHE A 238 -12.02 1.72 -12.48
C PHE A 238 -12.39 3.19 -12.66
N LEU A 239 -12.67 3.87 -11.54
CA LEU A 239 -13.09 5.27 -11.51
C LEU A 239 -11.92 6.13 -11.00
N VAL A 240 -11.42 7.04 -11.82
CA VAL A 240 -10.50 8.09 -11.38
C VAL A 240 -11.31 9.32 -11.06
N ARG A 241 -11.37 9.71 -9.79
CA ARG A 241 -12.23 10.79 -9.29
C ARG A 241 -11.47 11.63 -8.27
N PRO A 242 -10.63 12.58 -8.73
CA PRO A 242 -9.91 13.47 -7.82
C PRO A 242 -10.91 14.29 -7.00
N LEU A 243 -10.75 14.32 -5.68
CA LEU A 243 -11.65 15.00 -4.76
C LEU A 243 -11.90 16.46 -5.14
N ALA A 244 -10.84 17.18 -5.55
CA ALA A 244 -10.87 18.59 -5.92
C ALA A 244 -11.45 18.86 -7.32
N LYS A 245 -11.96 17.83 -8.01
CA LYS A 245 -12.60 17.92 -9.32
C LYS A 245 -14.09 17.58 -9.25
N GLY A 246 -14.77 18.09 -8.23
CA GLY A 246 -16.22 17.97 -8.07
C GLY A 246 -16.69 16.66 -7.43
N ASN A 247 -15.82 16.00 -6.64
CA ASN A 247 -16.10 14.73 -5.99
C ASN A 247 -16.11 14.84 -4.45
N GLU A 248 -16.27 16.04 -3.89
CA GLU A 248 -16.11 16.35 -2.46
C GLU A 248 -17.11 15.61 -1.56
N ASN A 249 -18.21 15.11 -2.13
CA ASN A 249 -19.22 14.29 -1.47
C ASN A 249 -18.93 12.78 -1.50
N LYS A 250 -17.83 12.35 -2.14
CA LYS A 250 -17.39 10.95 -2.27
C LYS A 250 -16.00 10.74 -1.63
N PRO A 251 -15.79 11.05 -0.34
CA PRO A 251 -14.51 10.82 0.34
C PRO A 251 -14.21 9.32 0.50
N GLN A 252 -13.04 8.94 1.00
CA GLN A 252 -12.55 7.55 0.97
C GLN A 252 -13.36 6.54 1.80
N LEU A 253 -14.03 6.94 2.89
CA LEU A 253 -14.63 5.99 3.83
C LEU A 253 -16.17 6.05 3.84
N CYS A 254 -16.79 5.99 2.66
CA CYS A 254 -18.24 5.99 2.49
C CYS A 254 -18.83 4.62 2.14
N HIS A 255 -20.15 4.49 2.29
CA HIS A 255 -20.88 3.34 1.77
C HIS A 255 -20.73 3.27 0.24
N PRO A 256 -20.50 2.08 -0.38
CA PRO A 256 -20.26 1.94 -1.83
C PRO A 256 -21.31 2.63 -2.72
N LYS A 257 -22.58 2.57 -2.33
CA LYS A 257 -23.70 3.29 -2.96
C LYS A 257 -23.45 4.79 -3.19
N THR A 258 -22.67 5.43 -2.33
CA THR A 258 -22.32 6.86 -2.45
C THR A 258 -21.51 7.15 -3.71
N TYR A 259 -20.75 6.16 -4.20
CA TYR A 259 -19.91 6.32 -5.38
C TYR A 259 -20.65 6.06 -6.69
N GLU A 260 -21.84 5.45 -6.65
CA GLU A 260 -22.62 5.11 -7.84
C GLU A 260 -22.74 6.30 -8.81
N GLU A 261 -22.58 5.98 -10.09
CA GLU A 261 -22.89 6.83 -11.22
C GLU A 261 -24.00 6.19 -12.06
N LYS A 262 -24.46 6.91 -13.08
CA LYS A 262 -25.56 6.42 -13.93
C LYS A 262 -25.19 5.07 -14.55
N GLY A 263 -25.93 4.03 -14.16
CA GLY A 263 -25.75 2.66 -14.67
C GLY A 263 -25.07 1.70 -13.67
N ASP A 264 -24.57 2.22 -12.55
CA ASP A 264 -23.94 1.40 -11.51
C ASP A 264 -24.96 0.77 -10.56
N CYS A 265 -24.56 -0.34 -9.94
CA CYS A 265 -25.28 -0.97 -8.84
C CYS A 265 -24.25 -1.58 -7.87
N PHE A 266 -23.90 -0.84 -6.81
CA PHE A 266 -22.96 -1.26 -5.77
C PHE A 266 -23.69 -1.68 -4.49
N ALA A 267 -24.95 -2.07 -4.59
CA ALA A 267 -25.77 -2.48 -3.45
C ALA A 267 -25.25 -3.75 -2.74
N ASN A 268 -24.56 -4.64 -3.46
CA ASN A 268 -23.94 -5.86 -2.91
C ASN A 268 -22.43 -5.69 -2.64
N CYS A 269 -21.94 -4.45 -2.64
CA CYS A 269 -20.53 -4.16 -2.37
C CYS A 269 -20.29 -3.86 -0.88
N GLU A 270 -19.11 -4.27 -0.40
CA GLU A 270 -18.50 -3.83 0.87
C GLU A 270 -17.15 -3.15 0.64
#